data_AF-A0A521GFT8-F1
#
_entry.id   AF-A0A521GFT8-F1
#
_cell.length_a   1.000
_cell.length_b   1.000
_cell.length_c   1.000
_cell.angle_alpha   90.00
_cell.angle_beta   90.00
_cell.angle_gamma   90.00
#
_symmetry.space_group_name_H-M   'P 1'
#
loop_
_entity.id
_entity.type
_entity.pdbx_description
1 polymer ?
#
loop_
_entity_poly.entity_id
_entity_poly.type
_entity_poly.pdbx_seq_one_letter_code
_entity_poly.pdbx_strand_id
1 'polypeptide(L)'
;MIKYLLSLCLLLTLLPAARAQMGFNAPMDVKPTTDFEFYARDGLLVQQKYQYAKGAPESSLNTMSCAPTSPTLTATAGILKDPSGDANYTAGISYSCTQTISVPNSSTATVIGIELIFDDFDTTPQGLAPPTDYVNILNKDNRIMYVLTGQRIPERHIISGNTIRIQFITNNDASVGRGFQLRWRALVRDDSGFGIYESRTVGPIAFGHSMKFDVYWGALSAGLDNLNYGYYSTVFGSGNKTNGYNNFVAGRNNTAEFSTDQVMVLGEENNVAIEVRNATALGAKNVVRGSNSTAIGDENTINSVGYGFTPANAVAIGKQNTTSGIGSIAIGYLNTASGNYSTAMGHRMSTNGQAGAFMIGDTDPLGQGSTGAGSPDQFVARFRNGYYLMTSGTATRTGVVIGAGQNAWSAISDSTRKERFLPMNHADVLQKINAIKLTSWNYKGQREIRHYGPMAQDFYAAFGHDALGQVGCDTLINSHDFAGVTFAGVQALIRENEQLKARLQLLERAVLTRRERISLHKAKP
;
A
#
# COMPACT_ATOMS: atom_id res chain seq x y z
N MET A 1 42.64 0.62 40.76
CA MET A 1 43.69 0.13 39.85
C MET A 1 43.93 -1.39 39.88
N ILE A 2 43.34 -2.17 40.81
CA ILE A 2 43.61 -3.64 40.88
C ILE A 2 42.39 -4.53 40.54
N LYS A 3 41.16 -4.01 40.46
CA LYS A 3 39.97 -4.83 40.07
C LYS A 3 39.66 -4.88 38.56
N TYR A 4 40.30 -4.06 37.73
CA TYR A 4 40.15 -4.09 36.26
C TYR A 4 41.36 -4.70 35.54
N LEU A 5 42.44 -5.01 36.26
CA LEU A 5 43.65 -5.62 35.68
C LEU A 5 43.46 -7.12 35.38
N LEU A 6 42.62 -7.82 36.16
CA LEU A 6 42.37 -9.25 35.95
C LEU A 6 41.44 -9.56 34.78
N SER A 7 40.52 -8.67 34.42
CA SER A 7 39.66 -8.85 33.24
C SER A 7 40.39 -8.54 31.93
N LEU A 8 41.46 -7.74 32.01
CA LEU A 8 42.34 -7.37 30.90
C LEU A 8 43.32 -8.51 30.57
N CYS A 9 43.82 -9.26 31.56
CA CYS A 9 44.72 -10.39 31.33
C CYS A 9 44.03 -11.65 30.78
N LEU A 10 42.72 -11.85 31.01
CA LEU A 10 42.03 -13.06 30.55
C LEU A 10 41.54 -12.99 29.10
N LEU A 11 41.43 -11.80 28.50
CA LEU A 11 41.15 -11.64 27.06
C LEU A 11 42.42 -11.70 26.19
N LEU A 12 43.61 -11.59 26.80
CA LEU A 12 44.90 -11.48 26.11
C LEU A 12 45.59 -12.82 25.80
N THR A 13 45.00 -13.97 26.13
CA THR A 13 45.67 -15.28 25.96
C THR A 13 45.08 -16.22 24.91
N LEU A 14 44.10 -15.79 24.09
CA LEU A 14 43.38 -16.72 23.18
C LEU A 14 43.29 -16.32 21.69
N LEU A 15 44.14 -15.43 21.18
CA LEU A 15 44.22 -15.18 19.74
C LEU A 15 45.66 -15.28 19.23
N PRO A 16 46.00 -16.30 18.42
CA PRO A 16 47.13 -16.20 17.51
C PRO A 16 46.77 -15.17 16.43
N ALA A 17 47.67 -14.21 16.25
CA ALA A 17 47.59 -13.17 15.24
C ALA A 17 47.56 -13.77 13.82
N ALA A 18 46.49 -13.53 13.08
CA ALA A 18 46.53 -13.29 11.64
C ALA A 18 45.22 -12.65 11.16
N ARG A 19 45.30 -11.35 10.86
CA ARG A 19 44.35 -10.56 10.04
C ARG A 19 43.01 -10.15 10.66
N ALA A 20 43.05 -9.57 11.84
CA ALA A 20 42.21 -8.42 12.19
C ALA A 20 43.12 -7.38 12.87
N GLN A 21 43.26 -6.20 12.28
CA GLN A 21 43.99 -5.11 12.93
C GLN A 21 43.00 -4.41 13.87
N MET A 22 43.14 -4.68 15.17
CA MET A 22 42.56 -3.83 16.20
C MET A 22 43.54 -2.67 16.39
N GLY A 23 43.22 -1.49 15.85
CA GLY A 23 44.14 -0.36 15.90
C GLY A 23 43.41 0.98 15.86
N PHE A 24 43.87 1.88 16.74
CA PHE A 24 43.64 3.33 16.76
C PHE A 24 44.21 4.03 15.51
N ASN A 25 43.87 3.56 14.32
CA ASN A 25 44.38 4.13 13.08
C ASN A 25 43.33 5.08 12.50
N ALA A 26 43.25 6.27 13.09
CA ALA A 26 42.76 7.41 12.35
C ALA A 26 43.63 7.59 11.08
N PRO A 27 43.09 8.03 9.94
CA PRO A 27 43.88 8.40 8.77
C PRO A 27 45.05 9.32 9.18
N MET A 28 46.16 9.28 8.44
CA MET A 28 47.28 10.20 8.66
C MET A 28 46.71 11.65 8.73
N ASP A 29 46.93 12.33 9.85
CA ASP A 29 46.49 13.68 10.22
C ASP A 29 45.12 13.87 10.92
N VAL A 30 44.41 12.81 11.32
CA VAL A 30 43.17 12.94 12.13
C VAL A 30 43.42 12.55 13.59
N LYS A 31 43.14 13.47 14.53
CA LYS A 31 43.26 13.21 15.98
C LYS A 31 42.11 12.29 16.43
N PRO A 32 42.35 11.12 17.04
CA PRO A 32 41.28 10.21 17.43
C PRO A 32 40.38 10.87 18.49
N THR A 33 39.09 11.06 18.17
CA THR A 33 38.06 11.35 19.16
C THR A 33 37.60 10.03 19.79
N THR A 34 37.01 10.09 20.98
CA THR A 34 36.73 8.99 21.93
C THR A 34 35.69 7.96 21.46
N ASP A 35 35.54 7.74 20.16
CA ASP A 35 34.51 6.87 19.59
C ASP A 35 35.10 5.53 19.12
N PHE A 36 34.31 4.48 19.33
CA PHE A 36 34.63 3.11 18.96
C PHE A 36 34.35 2.91 17.47
N GLU A 37 35.39 2.76 16.64
CA GLU A 37 35.25 2.53 15.19
C GLU A 37 35.60 1.10 14.78
N PHE A 38 34.69 0.44 14.06
CA PHE A 38 34.92 -0.88 13.43
C PHE A 38 35.26 -0.70 11.95
N TYR A 39 36.48 -1.06 11.54
CA TYR A 39 36.89 -1.11 10.14
C TYR A 39 36.77 -2.54 9.59
N ALA A 40 35.58 -2.89 9.10
CA ALA A 40 35.39 -4.14 8.36
C ALA A 40 35.86 -3.95 6.91
N ARG A 41 36.87 -4.70 6.47
CA ARG A 41 37.39 -4.61 5.09
C ARG A 41 36.38 -5.10 4.04
N ASP A 42 35.63 -6.16 4.36
CA ASP A 42 34.73 -6.82 3.41
C ASP A 42 33.26 -6.80 3.87
N GLY A 43 33.00 -6.62 5.17
CA GLY A 43 31.65 -6.55 5.75
C GLY A 43 31.61 -6.88 7.24
N LEU A 44 30.57 -6.41 7.94
CA LEU A 44 30.34 -6.71 9.36
C LEU A 44 29.19 -7.72 9.47
N LEU A 45 29.47 -8.90 10.01
CA LEU A 45 28.49 -9.95 10.23
C LEU A 45 28.34 -10.24 11.72
N VAL A 46 27.17 -9.95 12.28
CA VAL A 46 26.78 -10.32 13.65
C VAL A 46 25.90 -11.57 13.57
N GLN A 47 26.21 -12.60 14.35
CA GLN A 47 25.50 -13.87 14.37
C GLN A 47 25.09 -14.28 15.79
N GLN A 48 24.04 -15.10 15.90
CA GLN A 48 23.62 -15.73 17.16
C GLN A 48 24.74 -16.63 17.70
N LYS A 49 24.93 -16.63 19.02
CA LYS A 49 25.88 -17.53 19.68
C LYS A 49 25.53 -19.00 19.40
N TYR A 50 26.51 -19.77 18.97
CA TYR A 50 26.34 -21.18 18.62
C TYR A 50 27.51 -22.00 19.13
N GLN A 51 27.26 -23.30 19.24
CA GLN A 51 28.28 -24.29 19.56
C GLN A 51 28.25 -25.42 18.54
N TYR A 52 29.40 -26.05 18.34
CA TYR A 52 29.50 -27.22 17.48
C TYR A 52 28.84 -28.43 18.14
N ALA A 53 28.12 -29.24 17.36
CA ALA A 53 27.65 -30.53 17.82
C ALA A 53 28.86 -31.42 18.22
N LYS A 54 28.71 -32.21 19.28
CA LYS A 54 29.80 -33.00 19.90
C LYS A 54 30.34 -34.16 19.04
N GLY A 55 29.85 -34.34 17.81
CA GLY A 55 30.32 -35.37 16.89
C GLY A 55 31.65 -35.00 16.21
N ALA A 56 32.62 -35.90 16.24
CA ALA A 56 33.84 -35.76 15.43
C ALA A 56 33.52 -36.10 13.96
N PRO A 57 33.88 -35.27 12.97
CA PRO A 57 33.61 -35.56 11.56
C PRO A 57 34.17 -36.91 11.10
N GLU A 58 35.30 -37.35 11.65
CA GLU A 58 35.93 -38.63 11.28
C GLU A 58 35.14 -39.87 11.72
N SER A 59 34.15 -39.70 12.60
CA SER A 59 33.30 -40.81 13.06
C SER A 59 32.23 -41.23 12.05
N SER A 60 32.02 -40.47 10.96
CA SER A 60 31.05 -40.79 9.92
C SER A 60 31.62 -40.47 8.54
N LEU A 61 32.35 -41.42 7.95
CA LEU A 61 32.90 -41.33 6.60
C LEU A 61 31.87 -41.82 5.58
N ASN A 62 31.55 -41.00 4.59
CA ASN A 62 30.54 -41.28 3.57
C ASN A 62 31.06 -40.92 2.18
N THR A 63 30.66 -41.71 1.19
CA THR A 63 30.90 -41.45 -0.23
C THR A 63 29.56 -41.11 -0.89
N MET A 64 29.52 -40.05 -1.70
CA MET A 64 28.29 -39.60 -2.36
C MET A 64 27.69 -40.72 -3.23
N SER A 65 26.38 -40.96 -3.09
CA SER A 65 25.66 -41.91 -3.93
C SER A 65 25.07 -41.23 -5.17
N CYS A 66 25.33 -41.80 -6.35
CA CYS A 66 24.69 -41.41 -7.61
C CYS A 66 23.44 -42.24 -7.93
N ALA A 67 22.94 -43.03 -6.98
CA ALA A 67 21.71 -43.80 -7.17
C ALA A 67 20.50 -42.86 -7.32
N PRO A 68 19.43 -43.29 -8.03
CA PRO A 68 18.20 -42.50 -8.18
C PRO A 68 17.58 -42.05 -6.86
N THR A 69 17.76 -42.84 -5.80
CA THR A 69 17.40 -42.51 -4.43
C THR A 69 18.64 -42.62 -3.54
N SER A 70 19.32 -41.50 -3.29
CA SER A 70 20.47 -41.46 -2.38
C SER A 70 20.01 -41.51 -0.90
N PRO A 71 20.74 -42.22 -0.03
CA PRO A 71 20.41 -42.27 1.40
C PRO A 71 20.57 -40.89 2.04
N THR A 72 19.74 -40.53 3.02
CA THR A 72 19.91 -39.27 3.76
C THR A 72 20.90 -39.44 4.91
N LEU A 73 21.94 -38.61 4.96
CA LEU A 73 22.92 -38.62 6.06
C LEU A 73 22.38 -37.82 7.25
N THR A 74 22.26 -38.46 8.41
CA THR A 74 21.62 -37.87 9.61
C THR A 74 22.59 -37.57 10.76
N ALA A 75 23.86 -37.94 10.62
CA ALA A 75 24.86 -37.72 11.65
C ALA A 75 25.14 -36.23 11.88
N THR A 76 25.37 -35.84 13.14
CA THR A 76 25.64 -34.44 13.51
C THR A 76 26.98 -33.92 13.00
N ALA A 77 27.86 -34.79 12.54
CA ALA A 77 29.10 -34.45 11.86
C ALA A 77 29.52 -35.64 10.99
N GLY A 78 30.29 -35.38 9.95
CA GLY A 78 30.82 -36.43 9.09
C GLY A 78 31.74 -35.91 7.99
N ILE A 79 32.26 -36.82 7.18
CA ILE A 79 33.00 -36.56 5.95
C ILE A 79 32.19 -37.07 4.77
N LEU A 80 32.03 -36.25 3.74
CA LEU A 80 31.45 -36.63 2.46
C LEU A 80 32.49 -36.47 1.37
N LYS A 81 32.81 -37.57 0.69
CA LYS A 81 33.61 -37.60 -0.53
C LYS A 81 32.70 -37.61 -1.75
N ASP A 82 33.21 -37.16 -2.89
CA ASP A 82 32.53 -37.33 -4.17
C ASP A 82 32.34 -38.83 -4.52
N PRO A 83 31.58 -39.18 -5.58
CA PRO A 83 31.25 -40.57 -5.90
C PRO A 83 32.44 -41.51 -6.10
N SER A 84 33.62 -40.97 -6.44
CA SER A 84 34.85 -41.74 -6.69
C SER A 84 35.73 -41.91 -5.45
N GLY A 85 35.33 -41.30 -4.32
CA GLY A 85 35.99 -41.48 -3.03
C GLY A 85 37.34 -40.78 -2.96
N ASP A 86 38.42 -41.57 -3.01
CA ASP A 86 39.81 -41.07 -2.95
C ASP A 86 40.49 -41.04 -4.32
N ALA A 87 39.84 -41.57 -5.35
CA ALA A 87 40.33 -41.53 -6.73
C ALA A 87 39.79 -40.29 -7.45
N ASN A 88 40.50 -39.85 -8.49
CA ASN A 88 39.94 -38.87 -9.43
C ASN A 88 38.59 -39.35 -9.94
N TYR A 89 37.66 -38.41 -10.15
CA TYR A 89 36.37 -38.79 -10.71
C TYR A 89 36.52 -39.29 -12.15
N THR A 90 35.61 -40.18 -12.57
CA THR A 90 35.78 -40.95 -13.82
C THR A 90 35.64 -40.06 -15.05
N ALA A 91 36.65 -40.10 -15.93
CA ALA A 91 36.62 -39.41 -17.21
C ALA A 91 35.55 -39.97 -18.14
N GLY A 92 34.89 -39.09 -18.90
CA GLY A 92 33.88 -39.48 -19.88
C GLY A 92 32.54 -39.97 -19.28
N ILE A 93 32.23 -39.57 -18.05
CA ILE A 93 30.95 -39.87 -17.41
C ILE A 93 30.35 -38.58 -16.85
N SER A 94 29.11 -38.27 -17.26
CA SER A 94 28.32 -37.21 -16.66
C SER A 94 27.69 -37.67 -15.35
N TYR A 95 28.23 -37.17 -14.23
CA TYR A 95 27.62 -37.29 -12.92
C TYR A 95 26.55 -36.22 -12.71
N SER A 96 25.44 -36.60 -12.10
CA SER A 96 24.45 -35.66 -11.53
C SER A 96 23.97 -36.23 -10.21
N CYS A 97 24.89 -36.28 -9.26
CA CYS A 97 24.70 -36.99 -8.00
C CYS A 97 24.30 -35.99 -6.92
N THR A 98 23.27 -36.29 -6.16
CA THR A 98 22.78 -35.41 -5.09
C THR A 98 22.79 -36.16 -3.77
N GLN A 99 23.53 -35.65 -2.79
CA GLN A 99 23.57 -36.19 -1.43
C GLN A 99 22.81 -35.26 -0.49
N THR A 100 21.82 -35.80 0.23
CA THR A 100 21.11 -35.04 1.28
C THR A 100 21.77 -35.28 2.63
N ILE A 101 22.03 -34.21 3.38
CA ILE A 101 22.45 -34.23 4.78
C ILE A 101 21.32 -33.56 5.58
N SER A 102 20.65 -34.30 6.45
CA SER A 102 19.53 -33.82 7.27
C SER A 102 19.72 -34.23 8.72
N VAL A 103 20.19 -33.31 9.55
CA VAL A 103 20.48 -33.56 10.96
C VAL A 103 19.22 -33.31 11.78
N PRO A 104 18.65 -34.32 12.46
CA PRO A 104 17.42 -34.13 13.22
C PRO A 104 17.66 -33.29 14.48
N ASN A 105 16.64 -32.53 14.89
CA ASN A 105 16.62 -31.90 16.20
C ASN A 105 16.44 -32.95 17.31
N SER A 106 16.88 -32.63 18.51
CA SER A 106 16.66 -33.45 19.71
C SER A 106 16.05 -32.62 20.84
N SER A 107 15.61 -33.27 21.92
CA SER A 107 15.09 -32.59 23.11
C SER A 107 16.12 -31.67 23.79
N THR A 108 17.41 -31.90 23.57
CA THR A 108 18.51 -31.18 24.25
C THR A 108 19.36 -30.33 23.31
N ALA A 109 19.11 -30.38 22.01
CA ALA A 109 19.90 -29.66 21.00
C ALA A 109 19.02 -29.32 19.79
N THR A 110 18.87 -28.02 19.53
CA THR A 110 18.27 -27.50 18.30
C THR A 110 19.38 -27.22 17.30
N VAL A 111 19.39 -27.96 16.18
CA VAL A 111 20.31 -27.71 15.07
C VAL A 111 19.81 -26.47 14.33
N ILE A 112 20.68 -25.47 14.26
CA ILE A 112 20.35 -24.17 13.66
C ILE A 112 21.07 -23.97 12.33
N GLY A 113 22.17 -24.67 12.08
CA GLY A 113 22.91 -24.64 10.82
C GLY A 113 23.82 -25.85 10.63
N ILE A 114 24.42 -25.96 9.46
CA ILE A 114 25.45 -26.96 9.12
C ILE A 114 26.66 -26.22 8.56
N GLU A 115 27.81 -26.37 9.21
CA GLU A 115 29.10 -25.94 8.69
C GLU A 115 29.61 -26.96 7.68
N LEU A 116 30.20 -26.46 6.59
CA LEU A 116 30.92 -27.23 5.58
C LEU A 116 32.34 -26.67 5.45
N ILE A 117 33.32 -27.57 5.51
CA ILE A 117 34.73 -27.26 5.28
C ILE A 117 35.23 -28.26 4.24
N PHE A 118 35.76 -27.75 3.14
CA PHE A 118 36.41 -28.59 2.13
C PHE A 118 37.85 -28.85 2.55
N ASP A 119 38.22 -30.13 2.64
CA ASP A 119 39.60 -30.55 2.88
C ASP A 119 40.36 -30.76 1.57
N ASP A 120 39.64 -31.17 0.51
CA ASP A 120 40.15 -31.24 -0.86
C ASP A 120 39.05 -30.78 -1.82
N PHE A 121 39.46 -30.09 -2.90
CA PHE A 121 38.55 -29.59 -3.92
C PHE A 121 39.30 -29.35 -5.23
N ASP A 122 38.96 -30.13 -6.25
CA ASP A 122 39.56 -30.09 -7.57
C ASP A 122 38.55 -30.62 -8.59
N THR A 123 37.72 -29.72 -9.11
CA THR A 123 36.68 -30.07 -10.09
C THR A 123 37.08 -29.79 -11.53
N THR A 124 38.27 -29.24 -11.83
CA THR A 124 38.73 -29.05 -13.23
C THR A 124 40.23 -28.66 -13.28
N PRO A 125 41.05 -29.18 -14.21
CA PRO A 125 42.40 -28.68 -14.47
C PRO A 125 42.40 -27.23 -14.99
N GLN A 126 43.40 -26.42 -14.62
CA GLN A 126 43.51 -25.01 -15.05
C GLN A 126 43.40 -24.82 -16.57
N GLY A 127 42.55 -23.88 -17.00
CA GLY A 127 42.64 -23.23 -18.33
C GLY A 127 41.49 -23.45 -19.30
N LEU A 128 40.51 -24.31 -19.00
CA LEU A 128 39.31 -24.50 -19.82
C LEU A 128 38.17 -23.62 -19.31
N ALA A 129 37.82 -22.59 -20.07
CA ALA A 129 36.65 -21.75 -19.83
C ALA A 129 35.57 -22.06 -20.88
N PRO A 130 34.29 -22.22 -20.49
CA PRO A 130 33.78 -22.18 -19.12
C PRO A 130 34.10 -23.46 -18.32
N PRO A 131 34.24 -23.38 -16.98
CA PRO A 131 34.32 -24.56 -16.14
C PRO A 131 33.05 -25.39 -16.28
N THR A 132 33.21 -26.67 -16.59
CA THR A 132 32.11 -27.58 -16.95
C THR A 132 31.64 -28.45 -15.78
N ASP A 133 32.48 -28.56 -14.76
CA ASP A 133 32.31 -29.44 -13.60
C ASP A 133 32.23 -28.59 -12.34
N TYR A 134 31.19 -28.81 -11.54
CA TYR A 134 30.88 -27.97 -10.39
C TYR A 134 30.10 -28.68 -9.29
N VAL A 135 30.18 -28.12 -8.08
CA VAL A 135 29.41 -28.54 -6.91
C VAL A 135 28.40 -27.46 -6.55
N ASN A 136 27.12 -27.82 -6.54
CA ASN A 136 26.07 -26.99 -5.97
C ASN A 136 25.85 -27.32 -4.50
N ILE A 137 25.75 -26.30 -3.66
CA ILE A 137 25.21 -26.43 -2.30
C ILE A 137 23.78 -25.90 -2.35
N LEU A 138 22.81 -26.74 -2.02
CA LEU A 138 21.39 -26.39 -2.02
C LEU A 138 20.79 -26.44 -0.61
N ASN A 139 19.79 -25.61 -0.37
CA ASN A 139 19.01 -25.64 0.87
C ASN A 139 17.91 -26.73 0.84
N LYS A 140 17.14 -26.83 1.92
CA LYS A 140 16.01 -27.80 2.06
C LYS A 140 14.95 -27.69 0.95
N ASP A 141 14.81 -26.53 0.31
CA ASP A 141 13.82 -26.23 -0.73
C ASP A 141 14.42 -26.36 -2.15
N ASN A 142 15.61 -26.97 -2.29
CA ASN A 142 16.36 -27.13 -3.56
C ASN A 142 16.77 -25.80 -4.21
N ARG A 143 16.90 -24.71 -3.44
CA ARG A 143 17.50 -23.47 -3.95
C ARG A 143 19.02 -23.57 -3.89
N ILE A 144 19.68 -23.24 -4.99
CA ILE A 144 21.15 -23.16 -5.08
C ILE A 144 21.62 -21.98 -4.22
N MET A 145 22.39 -22.28 -3.18
CA MET A 145 23.03 -21.31 -2.28
C MET A 145 24.41 -20.90 -2.80
N TYR A 146 25.18 -21.87 -3.30
CA TYR A 146 26.53 -21.69 -3.81
C TYR A 146 26.79 -22.60 -5.01
N VAL A 147 27.59 -22.13 -5.96
CA VAL A 147 28.14 -22.90 -7.09
C VAL A 147 29.67 -22.84 -6.99
N LEU A 148 30.31 -23.98 -6.86
CA LEU A 148 31.75 -24.11 -6.60
C LEU A 148 32.44 -24.84 -7.75
N THR A 149 33.61 -24.36 -8.17
CA THR A 149 34.36 -24.95 -9.29
C THR A 149 35.87 -24.63 -9.21
N GLY A 150 36.70 -25.43 -9.89
CA GLY A 150 38.15 -25.28 -9.99
C GLY A 150 38.93 -26.01 -8.90
N GLN A 151 40.15 -25.53 -8.63
CA GLN A 151 41.14 -26.18 -7.75
C GLN A 151 41.37 -25.43 -6.43
N ARG A 152 40.73 -24.27 -6.27
CA ARG A 152 40.84 -23.50 -5.04
C ARG A 152 39.89 -24.08 -4.02
N ILE A 153 40.43 -24.54 -2.89
CA ILE A 153 39.63 -24.97 -1.75
C ILE A 153 38.63 -23.85 -1.39
N PRO A 154 37.31 -24.12 -1.46
CA PRO A 154 36.28 -23.17 -1.10
C PRO A 154 36.44 -22.69 0.33
N GLU A 155 36.01 -21.46 0.59
CA GLU A 155 35.95 -20.95 1.96
C GLU A 155 34.96 -21.75 2.79
N ARG A 156 35.11 -21.69 4.10
CA ARG A 156 34.16 -22.28 5.04
C ARG A 156 32.74 -21.77 4.73
N HIS A 157 31.81 -22.70 4.51
CA HIS A 157 30.41 -22.37 4.33
C HIS A 157 29.64 -22.70 5.60
N ILE A 158 28.67 -21.86 5.95
CA ILE A 158 27.71 -22.19 7.00
C ILE A 158 26.31 -21.99 6.45
N ILE A 159 25.56 -23.07 6.38
CA ILE A 159 24.23 -23.09 5.79
C ILE A 159 23.19 -23.11 6.90
N SER A 160 22.16 -22.29 6.77
CA SER A 160 21.05 -22.22 7.72
C SER A 160 20.16 -23.46 7.67
N GLY A 161 19.58 -23.81 8.81
CA GLY A 161 18.66 -24.92 8.92
C GLY A 161 19.37 -26.26 9.15
N ASN A 162 18.57 -27.32 9.16
CA ASN A 162 19.02 -28.65 9.54
C ASN A 162 19.19 -29.60 8.35
N THR A 163 18.92 -29.12 7.14
CA THR A 163 18.94 -29.93 5.91
C THR A 163 19.62 -29.16 4.79
N ILE A 164 20.61 -29.79 4.18
CA ILE A 164 21.32 -29.31 3.00
C ILE A 164 21.42 -30.42 1.96
N ARG A 165 21.64 -30.04 0.70
CA ARG A 165 21.94 -30.99 -0.38
C ARG A 165 23.21 -30.56 -1.08
N ILE A 166 24.09 -31.52 -1.33
CA ILE A 166 25.30 -31.33 -2.12
C ILE A 166 25.07 -32.03 -3.44
N GLN A 167 25.13 -31.29 -4.54
CA GLN A 167 24.96 -31.85 -5.87
C GLN A 167 26.26 -31.69 -6.64
N PHE A 168 26.81 -32.80 -7.12
CA PHE A 168 28.02 -32.82 -7.94
C PHE A 168 27.64 -33.10 -9.39
N ILE A 169 28.04 -32.19 -10.28
CA ILE A 169 27.74 -32.25 -11.70
C ILE A 169 29.05 -32.26 -12.48
N THR A 170 29.22 -33.25 -13.36
CA THR A 170 30.33 -33.33 -14.31
C THR A 170 29.81 -33.45 -15.74
N ASN A 171 30.63 -33.05 -16.70
CA ASN A 171 30.34 -33.27 -18.12
C ASN A 171 30.92 -34.62 -18.62
N ASN A 172 30.76 -34.90 -19.92
CA ASN A 172 31.31 -36.09 -20.56
C ASN A 172 32.64 -35.76 -21.26
N ASP A 173 33.58 -35.15 -20.55
CA ASP A 173 34.92 -34.88 -21.08
C ASP A 173 36.01 -35.70 -20.36
N ALA A 174 37.25 -35.62 -20.85
CA ALA A 174 38.39 -36.34 -20.28
C ALA A 174 39.08 -35.58 -19.13
N SER A 175 38.62 -34.38 -18.79
CA SER A 175 39.27 -33.42 -17.91
C SER A 175 38.81 -33.62 -16.47
N VAL A 176 39.40 -34.58 -15.77
CA VAL A 176 39.01 -34.92 -14.40
C VAL A 176 39.99 -34.42 -13.35
N GLY A 177 39.46 -33.90 -12.24
CA GLY A 177 40.20 -33.58 -11.03
C GLY A 177 40.02 -34.63 -9.92
N ARG A 178 40.56 -34.35 -8.73
CA ARG A 178 40.39 -35.21 -7.54
C ARG A 178 38.97 -35.19 -6.96
N GLY A 179 38.09 -34.31 -7.43
CA GLY A 179 36.72 -34.19 -6.92
C GLY A 179 36.68 -33.35 -5.67
N PHE A 180 36.04 -33.83 -4.61
CA PHE A 180 36.02 -33.11 -3.34
C PHE A 180 35.92 -34.05 -2.14
N GLN A 181 36.54 -33.60 -1.05
CA GLN A 181 36.26 -34.09 0.28
C GLN A 181 35.78 -32.92 1.13
N LEU A 182 34.59 -33.03 1.69
CA LEU A 182 34.07 -32.05 2.64
C LEU A 182 33.80 -32.70 3.98
N ARG A 183 34.02 -31.94 5.04
CA ARG A 183 33.55 -32.24 6.39
C ARG A 183 32.35 -31.37 6.69
N TRP A 184 31.33 -31.98 7.27
CA TRP A 184 30.23 -31.23 7.84
C TRP A 184 30.21 -31.34 9.36
N ARG A 185 29.71 -30.28 9.99
CA ARG A 185 29.40 -30.28 11.41
C ARG A 185 28.13 -29.48 11.67
N ALA A 186 27.18 -30.07 12.37
CA ALA A 186 25.98 -29.38 12.81
C ALA A 186 26.34 -28.31 13.84
N LEU A 187 25.70 -27.16 13.70
CA LEU A 187 25.74 -26.05 14.64
C LEU A 187 24.49 -26.12 15.50
N VAL A 188 24.69 -26.16 16.81
CA VAL A 188 23.62 -26.23 17.80
C VAL A 188 23.50 -24.87 18.46
N ARG A 189 22.27 -24.46 18.75
CA ARG A 189 22.02 -23.26 19.54
C ARG A 189 22.74 -23.33 20.89
N ASP A 190 23.44 -22.25 21.24
CA ASP A 190 23.97 -22.07 22.58
C ASP A 190 23.03 -21.16 23.39
N ASP A 191 22.21 -21.77 24.24
CA ASP A 191 21.26 -21.07 25.12
C ASP A 191 21.91 -20.57 26.42
N SER A 192 23.24 -20.73 26.60
CA SER A 192 23.93 -20.23 27.79
C SER A 192 24.01 -18.70 27.79
N GLY A 193 23.18 -18.07 28.64
CA GLY A 193 23.24 -16.63 28.94
C GLY A 193 21.97 -15.82 28.62
N PHE A 194 20.92 -16.44 28.08
CA PHE A 194 19.63 -15.77 27.92
C PHE A 194 18.70 -16.10 29.09
N GLY A 195 18.42 -15.07 29.91
CA GLY A 195 17.29 -15.10 30.84
C GLY A 195 16.01 -15.31 30.04
N ILE A 196 15.41 -16.46 30.25
CA ILE A 196 14.14 -16.91 29.68
C ILE A 196 13.05 -15.89 30.02
N TYR A 197 12.62 -15.09 29.04
CA TYR A 197 11.26 -14.58 29.03
C TYR A 197 10.38 -15.69 28.44
N GLU A 198 9.61 -16.34 29.30
CA GLU A 198 8.50 -17.19 28.90
C GLU A 198 7.46 -16.34 28.15
N SER A 199 7.35 -16.48 26.83
CA SER A 199 6.12 -16.15 26.11
C SER A 199 6.08 -16.79 24.72
N ARG A 200 5.06 -17.64 24.55
CA ARG A 200 4.37 -18.04 23.31
C ARG A 200 5.20 -18.16 22.03
N THR A 201 5.47 -19.40 21.66
CA THR A 201 5.48 -19.90 20.27
C THR A 201 6.22 -19.02 19.25
N VAL A 202 7.44 -18.59 19.57
CA VAL A 202 8.37 -18.07 18.57
C VAL A 202 9.15 -19.27 18.05
N GLY A 203 8.92 -19.63 16.78
CA GLY A 203 9.68 -20.67 16.09
C GLY A 203 11.19 -20.40 16.15
N PRO A 204 12.04 -21.40 15.90
CA PRO A 204 13.47 -21.24 16.07
C PRO A 204 13.99 -20.06 15.24
N ILE A 205 14.60 -19.08 15.93
CA ILE A 205 15.52 -18.10 15.31
C ILE A 205 16.51 -18.94 14.52
N ALA A 206 16.42 -18.88 13.19
CA ALA A 206 17.29 -19.65 12.32
C ALA A 206 18.61 -18.90 12.15
N PHE A 207 19.68 -19.70 12.14
CA PHE A 207 21.04 -19.29 11.89
C PHE A 207 21.15 -18.69 10.49
N GLY A 208 22.04 -17.72 10.26
CA GLY A 208 22.17 -17.03 8.97
C GLY A 208 21.84 -15.55 9.06
N HIS A 209 22.86 -14.77 9.44
CA HIS A 209 22.90 -13.31 9.47
C HIS A 209 21.92 -12.63 10.45
N SER A 210 22.29 -12.50 11.73
CA SER A 210 21.55 -11.61 12.65
C SER A 210 21.59 -10.17 12.14
N MET A 211 22.76 -9.76 11.62
CA MET A 211 22.96 -8.52 10.88
C MET A 211 24.18 -8.67 9.96
N LYS A 212 24.03 -8.36 8.67
CA LYS A 212 25.09 -8.24 7.66
C LYS A 212 25.10 -6.81 7.14
N PHE A 213 26.25 -6.14 7.22
CA PHE A 213 26.53 -4.93 6.47
C PHE A 213 27.54 -5.23 5.37
N ASP A 214 27.16 -5.00 4.12
CA ASP A 214 27.98 -5.20 2.94
C ASP A 214 28.55 -3.85 2.47
N VAL A 215 29.86 -3.68 2.61
CA VAL A 215 30.53 -2.39 2.34
C VAL A 215 30.57 -2.08 0.84
N TYR A 216 30.65 -3.11 -0.02
CA TYR A 216 30.73 -2.92 -1.47
C TYR A 216 29.40 -2.41 -2.04
N TRP A 217 28.29 -3.00 -1.58
CA TRP A 217 26.95 -2.61 -2.03
C TRP A 217 26.36 -1.48 -1.16
N GLY A 218 26.95 -1.14 -0.02
CA GLY A 218 26.35 -0.23 0.98
C GLY A 218 25.07 -0.78 1.60
N ALA A 219 24.92 -2.10 1.62
CA ALA A 219 23.66 -2.78 1.89
C ALA A 219 23.61 -3.33 3.33
N LEU A 220 22.52 -3.06 4.06
CA LEU A 220 22.27 -3.58 5.39
C LEU A 220 21.17 -4.65 5.33
N SER A 221 21.39 -5.81 5.93
CA SER A 221 20.38 -6.85 6.07
C SER A 221 20.40 -7.40 7.50
N ALA A 222 19.28 -7.44 8.20
CA ALA A 222 19.19 -8.00 9.55
C ALA A 222 17.93 -8.84 9.73
N GLY A 223 18.06 -9.96 10.44
CA GLY A 223 16.98 -10.92 10.63
C GLY A 223 17.05 -12.12 9.67
N LEU A 224 15.98 -12.91 9.60
CA LEU A 224 16.01 -14.28 9.11
C LEU A 224 15.75 -14.40 7.59
N ASP A 225 16.62 -15.09 6.85
CA ASP A 225 16.39 -15.46 5.44
C ASP A 225 16.05 -14.26 4.53
N ASN A 226 16.59 -13.08 4.84
CA ASN A 226 16.46 -11.90 3.99
C ASN A 226 17.45 -11.98 2.83
N LEU A 227 16.98 -11.60 1.65
CA LEU A 227 17.75 -11.59 0.41
C LEU A 227 17.89 -10.15 -0.08
N ASN A 228 19.03 -9.53 0.25
CA ASN A 228 19.34 -8.17 -0.17
C ASN A 228 20.43 -8.18 -1.24
N TYR A 229 20.02 -7.98 -2.50
CA TYR A 229 20.91 -7.78 -3.63
C TYR A 229 20.98 -6.31 -4.08
N GLY A 230 20.34 -5.41 -3.34
CA GLY A 230 20.25 -4.01 -3.69
C GLY A 230 21.43 -3.18 -3.22
N TYR A 231 21.77 -2.15 -3.98
CA TYR A 231 22.73 -1.13 -3.57
C TYR A 231 22.08 -0.17 -2.57
N TYR A 232 22.82 0.25 -1.55
CA TYR A 232 22.40 1.19 -0.51
C TYR A 232 21.06 0.81 0.15
N SER A 233 20.71 -0.47 0.11
CA SER A 233 19.40 -0.96 0.51
C SER A 233 19.46 -1.50 1.93
N THR A 234 18.40 -1.27 2.70
CA THR A 234 18.25 -1.73 4.08
C THR A 234 17.09 -2.71 4.19
N VAL A 235 17.36 -3.90 4.72
CA VAL A 235 16.38 -4.97 4.87
C VAL A 235 16.33 -5.48 6.31
N PHE A 236 15.12 -5.55 6.88
CA PHE A 236 14.91 -6.06 8.24
C PHE A 236 13.78 -7.08 8.32
N GLY A 237 13.84 -8.02 9.27
CA GLY A 237 12.75 -8.96 9.54
C GLY A 237 13.00 -10.33 8.95
N SER A 238 12.02 -10.95 8.28
CA SER A 238 12.13 -12.32 7.78
C SER A 238 11.64 -12.54 6.35
N GLY A 239 12.42 -13.27 5.54
CA GLY A 239 12.00 -13.75 4.22
C GLY A 239 11.79 -12.64 3.19
N ASN A 240 12.33 -11.44 3.43
CA ASN A 240 12.17 -10.33 2.51
C ASN A 240 13.17 -10.43 1.36
N LYS A 241 12.76 -10.04 0.17
CA LYS A 241 13.62 -10.02 -1.03
C LYS A 241 13.61 -8.63 -1.64
N THR A 242 14.80 -8.05 -1.81
CA THR A 242 14.99 -6.77 -2.49
C THR A 242 16.15 -6.83 -3.47
N ASN A 243 15.97 -6.18 -4.62
CA ASN A 243 17.00 -6.00 -5.64
C ASN A 243 16.76 -4.66 -6.36
N GLY A 244 17.64 -3.70 -6.12
CA GLY A 244 17.44 -2.32 -6.55
C GLY A 244 18.29 -1.29 -5.80
N TYR A 245 18.09 0.01 -6.03
CA TYR A 245 18.86 1.07 -5.35
C TYR A 245 18.06 1.77 -4.25
N ASN A 246 18.67 2.00 -3.09
CA ASN A 246 18.10 2.78 -1.97
C ASN A 246 16.74 2.25 -1.47
N ASN A 247 16.54 0.94 -1.46
CA ASN A 247 15.30 0.36 -0.99
C ASN A 247 15.30 0.18 0.53
N PHE A 248 14.16 0.41 1.18
CA PHE A 248 13.94 0.09 2.58
C PHE A 248 12.83 -0.95 2.70
N VAL A 249 13.17 -2.18 3.08
CA VAL A 249 12.23 -3.30 3.15
C VAL A 249 12.24 -3.91 4.55
N ALA A 250 11.11 -3.90 5.25
CA ALA A 250 11.04 -4.51 6.58
C ALA A 250 9.76 -5.28 6.87
N GLY A 251 9.87 -6.35 7.65
CA GLY A 251 8.74 -7.17 8.09
C GLY A 251 8.86 -8.61 7.59
N ARG A 252 7.78 -9.21 7.08
CA ARG A 252 7.72 -10.62 6.69
C ARG A 252 7.37 -10.81 5.21
N ASN A 253 8.18 -11.58 4.48
CA ASN A 253 7.89 -12.02 3.11
C ASN A 253 7.55 -10.88 2.14
N ASN A 254 8.17 -9.71 2.31
CA ASN A 254 7.98 -8.61 1.37
C ASN A 254 8.92 -8.75 0.17
N THR A 255 8.47 -8.27 -0.98
CA THR A 255 9.16 -8.43 -2.26
C THR A 255 9.26 -7.08 -2.95
N ALA A 256 10.48 -6.66 -3.31
CA ALA A 256 10.79 -5.50 -4.13
C ALA A 256 11.87 -5.91 -5.15
N GLU A 257 11.45 -6.58 -6.21
CA GLU A 257 12.37 -7.31 -7.09
C GLU A 257 12.75 -6.53 -8.34
N PHE A 258 13.99 -6.72 -8.80
CA PHE A 258 14.56 -6.29 -10.08
C PHE A 258 14.36 -4.82 -10.47
N SER A 259 15.45 -4.04 -10.42
CA SER A 259 15.51 -2.66 -10.91
C SER A 259 14.49 -1.72 -10.24
N THR A 260 14.16 -2.00 -8.98
CA THR A 260 13.32 -1.10 -8.16
C THR A 260 14.19 -0.03 -7.52
N ASP A 261 13.77 1.22 -7.53
CA ASP A 261 14.59 2.30 -6.95
C ASP A 261 13.78 3.13 -5.95
N GLN A 262 14.38 3.39 -4.79
CA GLN A 262 13.82 4.27 -3.75
C GLN A 262 12.44 3.82 -3.26
N VAL A 263 12.25 2.51 -3.08
CA VAL A 263 10.97 1.97 -2.58
C VAL A 263 11.01 1.73 -1.07
N MET A 264 9.86 1.95 -0.42
CA MET A 264 9.64 1.67 0.99
C MET A 264 8.57 0.60 1.15
N VAL A 265 8.94 -0.56 1.67
CA VAL A 265 8.05 -1.72 1.81
C VAL A 265 8.04 -2.19 3.24
N LEU A 266 6.91 -2.04 3.94
CA LEU A 266 6.78 -2.44 5.35
C LEU A 266 5.56 -3.31 5.62
N GLY A 267 5.76 -4.34 6.43
CA GLY A 267 4.70 -5.20 6.94
C GLY A 267 4.81 -6.61 6.39
N GLU A 268 3.76 -7.15 5.81
CA GLU A 268 3.66 -8.57 5.47
C GLU A 268 3.22 -8.83 4.03
N GLU A 269 3.94 -9.68 3.30
CA GLU A 269 3.52 -10.15 1.97
C GLU A 269 3.23 -9.03 0.96
N ASN A 270 3.82 -7.84 1.14
CA ASN A 270 3.71 -6.78 0.15
C ASN A 270 4.59 -7.08 -1.06
N ASN A 271 4.11 -6.74 -2.25
CA ASN A 271 4.79 -7.00 -3.51
C ASN A 271 4.87 -5.72 -4.34
N VAL A 272 6.08 -5.19 -4.49
CA VAL A 272 6.41 -4.14 -5.44
C VAL A 272 7.00 -4.78 -6.69
N ALA A 273 6.37 -4.53 -7.84
CA ALA A 273 6.75 -5.13 -9.11
C ALA A 273 8.11 -4.60 -9.62
N ILE A 274 8.60 -5.24 -10.68
CA ILE A 274 9.86 -4.88 -11.35
C ILE A 274 9.80 -3.48 -11.96
N GLU A 275 10.94 -2.80 -12.04
CA GLU A 275 11.10 -1.46 -12.64
C GLU A 275 10.24 -0.36 -12.02
N VAL A 276 9.76 -0.56 -10.79
CA VAL A 276 9.00 0.43 -10.03
C VAL A 276 9.94 1.35 -9.26
N ARG A 277 9.71 2.67 -9.36
CA ARG A 277 10.47 3.69 -8.63
C ARG A 277 9.61 4.50 -7.67
N ASN A 278 10.18 4.97 -6.56
CA ASN A 278 9.51 5.85 -5.58
C ASN A 278 8.16 5.31 -5.08
N ALA A 279 8.05 4.00 -4.91
CA ALA A 279 6.83 3.37 -4.45
C ALA A 279 6.84 3.14 -2.93
N THR A 280 5.67 3.24 -2.32
CA THR A 280 5.46 2.92 -0.91
C THR A 280 4.40 1.83 -0.79
N ALA A 281 4.70 0.74 -0.08
CA ALA A 281 3.77 -0.33 0.22
C ALA A 281 3.82 -0.67 1.71
N LEU A 282 2.77 -0.31 2.46
CA LEU A 282 2.73 -0.46 3.92
C LEU A 282 1.52 -1.30 4.34
N GLY A 283 1.71 -2.28 5.23
CA GLY A 283 0.64 -3.14 5.75
C GLY A 283 0.76 -4.56 5.22
N ALA A 284 -0.33 -5.16 4.76
CA ALA A 284 -0.39 -6.56 4.34
C ALA A 284 -0.84 -6.72 2.88
N LYS A 285 -0.17 -7.61 2.14
CA LYS A 285 -0.60 -8.09 0.82
C LYS A 285 -0.89 -6.98 -0.22
N ASN A 286 -0.26 -5.82 -0.08
CA ASN A 286 -0.40 -4.77 -1.07
C ASN A 286 0.43 -5.11 -2.31
N VAL A 287 -0.10 -4.79 -3.49
CA VAL A 287 0.60 -4.98 -4.77
C VAL A 287 0.76 -3.63 -5.45
N VAL A 288 2.00 -3.22 -5.72
CA VAL A 288 2.31 -1.94 -6.38
C VAL A 288 3.04 -2.18 -7.69
N ARG A 289 2.39 -1.85 -8.82
CA ARG A 289 2.97 -1.96 -10.16
C ARG A 289 3.32 -0.61 -10.80
N GLY A 290 2.93 0.50 -10.18
CA GLY A 290 3.12 1.84 -10.70
C GLY A 290 4.18 2.63 -9.95
N SER A 291 5.09 3.29 -10.67
CA SER A 291 6.04 4.25 -10.07
C SER A 291 5.34 5.45 -9.44
N ASN A 292 5.98 6.05 -8.43
CA ASN A 292 5.48 7.16 -7.61
C ASN A 292 4.13 6.86 -6.94
N SER A 293 3.87 5.59 -6.60
CA SER A 293 2.56 5.19 -6.08
C SER A 293 2.65 4.73 -4.63
N THR A 294 1.55 4.90 -3.90
CA THR A 294 1.47 4.59 -2.46
C THR A 294 0.30 3.67 -2.17
N ALA A 295 0.58 2.46 -1.68
CA ALA A 295 -0.40 1.52 -1.16
C ALA A 295 -0.24 1.37 0.36
N ILE A 296 -1.31 1.58 1.12
CA ILE A 296 -1.31 1.48 2.59
C ILE A 296 -2.53 0.71 3.06
N GLY A 297 -2.32 -0.36 3.84
CA GLY A 297 -3.37 -1.17 4.46
C GLY A 297 -3.32 -2.63 4.02
N ASP A 298 -4.45 -3.22 3.67
CA ASP A 298 -4.59 -4.66 3.44
C ASP A 298 -5.12 -4.96 2.02
N GLU A 299 -4.42 -5.78 1.26
CA GLU A 299 -4.85 -6.25 -0.07
C GLU A 299 -5.15 -5.14 -1.09
N ASN A 300 -4.48 -3.98 -1.01
CA ASN A 300 -4.65 -2.95 -2.04
C ASN A 300 -3.82 -3.28 -3.29
N THR A 301 -4.35 -2.98 -4.47
CA THR A 301 -3.70 -3.25 -5.75
C THR A 301 -3.60 -1.98 -6.59
N ILE A 302 -2.37 -1.57 -6.90
CA ILE A 302 -2.06 -0.49 -7.83
C ILE A 302 -1.60 -1.11 -9.15
N ASN A 303 -2.48 -1.06 -10.15
CA ASN A 303 -2.26 -1.54 -11.52
C ASN A 303 -1.97 -0.43 -12.52
N SER A 304 -2.04 0.83 -12.10
CA SER A 304 -1.70 1.95 -12.96
C SER A 304 -0.24 1.86 -13.36
N VAL A 305 -0.01 1.71 -14.66
CA VAL A 305 1.31 1.79 -15.27
C VAL A 305 1.35 3.05 -16.10
N GLY A 306 2.34 3.87 -15.82
CA GLY A 306 2.66 5.02 -16.64
C GLY A 306 2.97 4.63 -18.09
N TYR A 307 2.53 5.41 -19.06
CA TYR A 307 3.03 5.28 -20.43
C TYR A 307 4.20 6.24 -20.64
N GLY A 308 5.35 5.70 -21.07
CA GLY A 308 6.57 6.47 -21.32
C GLY A 308 7.15 7.11 -20.06
N PHE A 309 7.34 8.44 -20.07
CA PHE A 309 7.89 9.21 -18.95
C PHE A 309 6.84 9.64 -17.91
N THR A 310 5.58 9.26 -18.07
CA THR A 310 4.51 9.70 -17.14
C THR A 310 4.39 8.68 -15.99
N PRO A 311 4.78 9.00 -14.75
CA PRO A 311 4.62 8.06 -13.64
C PRO A 311 3.14 7.79 -13.31
N ALA A 312 2.88 6.66 -12.67
CA ALA A 312 1.51 6.23 -12.35
C ALA A 312 0.84 7.14 -11.31
N ASN A 313 1.59 7.67 -10.34
CA ASN A 313 1.12 8.61 -9.31
C ASN A 313 -0.18 8.19 -8.61
N ALA A 314 -0.37 6.91 -8.34
CA ALA A 314 -1.62 6.39 -7.79
C ALA A 314 -1.55 6.17 -6.27
N VAL A 315 -2.70 6.27 -5.62
CA VAL A 315 -2.82 6.10 -4.16
C VAL A 315 -3.94 5.12 -3.85
N ALA A 316 -3.63 4.07 -3.10
CA ALA A 316 -4.59 3.09 -2.62
C ALA A 316 -4.47 2.94 -1.09
N ILE A 317 -5.48 3.37 -0.33
CA ILE A 317 -5.41 3.37 1.15
C ILE A 317 -6.63 2.67 1.74
N GLY A 318 -6.43 1.74 2.66
CA GLY A 318 -7.47 0.99 3.35
C GLY A 318 -7.42 -0.48 2.99
N LYS A 319 -8.55 -1.09 2.62
CA LYS A 319 -8.63 -2.52 2.34
C LYS A 319 -9.21 -2.82 0.97
N GLN A 320 -8.57 -3.72 0.22
CA GLN A 320 -9.08 -4.26 -1.05
C GLN A 320 -9.42 -3.16 -2.08
N ASN A 321 -8.66 -2.06 -2.11
CA ASN A 321 -8.85 -1.02 -3.12
C ASN A 321 -8.01 -1.33 -4.37
N THR A 322 -8.54 -0.97 -5.54
CA THR A 322 -7.84 -1.11 -6.82
C THR A 322 -7.72 0.25 -7.52
N THR A 323 -6.52 0.61 -7.95
CA THR A 323 -6.29 1.79 -8.80
C THR A 323 -5.71 1.33 -10.13
N SER A 324 -6.29 1.75 -11.26
CA SER A 324 -5.76 1.45 -12.59
C SER A 324 -5.59 2.68 -13.48
N GLY A 325 -6.16 3.83 -13.10
CA GLY A 325 -5.94 5.09 -13.80
C GLY A 325 -4.63 5.78 -13.38
N ILE A 326 -4.01 6.53 -14.29
CA ILE A 326 -2.87 7.41 -13.96
C ILE A 326 -3.38 8.52 -13.04
N GLY A 327 -2.68 8.81 -11.94
CA GLY A 327 -3.07 9.83 -10.97
C GLY A 327 -4.35 9.49 -10.19
N SER A 328 -4.75 8.21 -10.16
CA SER A 328 -6.01 7.80 -9.53
C SER A 328 -5.85 7.50 -8.03
N ILE A 329 -6.92 7.78 -7.28
CA ILE A 329 -6.94 7.66 -5.82
C ILE A 329 -8.11 6.77 -5.40
N ALA A 330 -7.84 5.69 -4.66
CA ALA A 330 -8.85 4.82 -4.06
C ALA A 330 -8.64 4.72 -2.54
N ILE A 331 -9.62 5.16 -1.74
CA ILE A 331 -9.50 5.21 -0.27
C ILE A 331 -10.73 4.61 0.42
N GLY A 332 -10.53 3.63 1.30
CA GLY A 332 -11.58 2.99 2.08
C GLY A 332 -11.62 1.48 1.88
N TYR A 333 -12.78 0.92 1.55
CA TYR A 333 -12.97 -0.52 1.38
C TYR A 333 -13.59 -0.86 0.02
N LEU A 334 -12.98 -1.78 -0.73
CA LEU A 334 -13.51 -2.29 -2.01
C LEU A 334 -13.80 -1.19 -3.06
N ASN A 335 -12.95 -0.17 -3.16
CA ASN A 335 -13.10 0.87 -4.19
C ASN A 335 -12.23 0.59 -5.41
N THR A 336 -12.67 1.04 -6.58
CA THR A 336 -11.95 0.93 -7.86
C THR A 336 -11.81 2.31 -8.52
N ALA A 337 -10.62 2.91 -8.49
CA ALA A 337 -10.33 4.14 -9.23
C ALA A 337 -9.66 3.80 -10.57
N SER A 338 -10.47 3.55 -11.60
CA SER A 338 -9.99 3.08 -12.92
C SER A 338 -9.87 4.15 -13.99
N GLY A 339 -10.49 5.32 -13.83
CA GLY A 339 -10.28 6.48 -14.71
C GLY A 339 -9.01 7.26 -14.37
N ASN A 340 -8.39 7.88 -15.37
CA ASN A 340 -7.24 8.78 -15.15
C ASN A 340 -7.68 10.01 -14.33
N TYR A 341 -6.84 10.44 -13.39
CA TYR A 341 -7.09 11.56 -12.47
C TYR A 341 -8.41 11.44 -11.70
N SER A 342 -8.88 10.22 -11.46
CA SER A 342 -10.15 9.94 -10.78
C SER A 342 -9.96 9.61 -9.30
N THR A 343 -10.98 9.86 -8.49
CA THR A 343 -11.00 9.56 -7.05
C THR A 343 -12.20 8.69 -6.70
N ALA A 344 -11.98 7.60 -5.96
CA ALA A 344 -13.02 6.73 -5.40
C ALA A 344 -12.82 6.59 -3.88
N MET A 345 -13.76 7.08 -3.08
CA MET A 345 -13.65 7.07 -1.62
C MET A 345 -14.87 6.45 -0.94
N GLY A 346 -14.66 5.68 0.13
CA GLY A 346 -15.74 5.10 0.95
C GLY A 346 -15.82 3.58 0.83
N HIS A 347 -17.01 3.04 0.57
CA HIS A 347 -17.22 1.61 0.36
C HIS A 347 -17.92 1.36 -0.99
N ARG A 348 -17.30 0.52 -1.84
CA ARG A 348 -17.83 0.08 -3.15
C ARG A 348 -18.09 1.22 -4.14
N MET A 349 -17.13 2.12 -4.28
CA MET A 349 -17.14 3.16 -5.30
C MET A 349 -16.22 2.77 -6.47
N SER A 350 -16.73 2.81 -7.71
CA SER A 350 -15.97 2.56 -8.94
C SER A 350 -16.02 3.74 -9.93
N THR A 351 -14.89 4.39 -10.24
CA THR A 351 -14.86 5.48 -11.22
C THR A 351 -15.12 5.00 -12.66
N ASN A 352 -15.27 3.69 -12.87
CA ASN A 352 -15.82 3.09 -14.09
C ASN A 352 -15.12 3.57 -15.39
N GLY A 353 -13.79 3.70 -15.34
CA GLY A 353 -12.96 4.16 -16.45
C GLY A 353 -13.10 5.65 -16.79
N GLN A 354 -13.93 6.40 -16.07
CA GLN A 354 -14.23 7.80 -16.37
C GLN A 354 -13.11 8.71 -15.83
N ALA A 355 -12.41 9.39 -16.74
CA ALA A 355 -11.39 10.35 -16.37
C ALA A 355 -11.99 11.51 -15.56
N GLY A 356 -11.26 12.02 -14.57
CA GLY A 356 -11.70 13.15 -13.75
C GLY A 356 -12.90 12.88 -12.82
N ALA A 357 -13.45 11.67 -12.80
CA ALA A 357 -14.58 11.35 -11.93
C ALA A 357 -14.18 11.39 -10.45
N PHE A 358 -15.00 12.05 -9.63
CA PHE A 358 -14.81 12.11 -8.18
C PHE A 358 -16.00 11.44 -7.49
N MET A 359 -15.72 10.39 -6.73
CA MET A 359 -16.76 9.60 -6.09
C MET A 359 -16.57 9.42 -4.59
N ILE A 360 -17.67 9.54 -3.85
CA ILE A 360 -17.70 9.29 -2.40
C ILE A 360 -18.96 8.51 -1.98
N GLY A 361 -18.80 7.49 -1.14
CA GLY A 361 -19.90 6.61 -0.73
C GLY A 361 -19.94 6.27 0.75
N ASP A 362 -21.14 6.01 1.26
CA ASP A 362 -21.36 5.47 2.59
C ASP A 362 -21.04 3.97 2.68
N THR A 363 -21.41 3.34 3.81
CA THR A 363 -21.14 1.92 4.11
C THR A 363 -21.86 0.90 3.22
N ASP A 364 -22.73 1.30 2.29
CA ASP A 364 -23.61 0.39 1.54
C ASP A 364 -24.41 -0.55 2.48
N PRO A 365 -25.18 -0.01 3.44
CA PRO A 365 -25.82 -0.83 4.48
C PRO A 365 -26.91 -1.77 3.96
N LEU A 366 -27.32 -1.62 2.70
CA LEU A 366 -28.30 -2.49 2.03
C LEU A 366 -27.66 -3.45 1.03
N GLY A 367 -26.33 -3.45 0.87
CA GLY A 367 -25.63 -4.36 -0.03
C GLY A 367 -25.98 -4.18 -1.51
N GLN A 368 -26.22 -2.95 -1.95
CA GLN A 368 -26.60 -2.61 -3.32
C GLN A 368 -25.45 -2.76 -4.32
N GLY A 369 -24.21 -2.91 -3.82
CA GLY A 369 -23.04 -3.20 -4.65
C GLY A 369 -22.31 -1.94 -5.10
N SER A 370 -21.54 -2.07 -6.18
CA SER A 370 -20.67 -0.99 -6.65
C SER A 370 -21.47 0.13 -7.31
N THR A 371 -21.20 1.37 -6.90
CA THR A 371 -21.67 2.57 -7.60
C THR A 371 -20.66 2.98 -8.66
N GLY A 372 -21.14 3.29 -9.87
CA GLY A 372 -20.29 3.66 -11.01
C GLY A 372 -20.48 5.11 -11.45
N ALA A 373 -19.41 5.76 -11.94
CA ALA A 373 -19.54 7.01 -12.68
C ALA A 373 -20.13 6.77 -14.07
N GLY A 374 -20.99 7.70 -14.53
CA GLY A 374 -21.66 7.60 -15.83
C GLY A 374 -20.97 8.36 -16.97
N SER A 375 -20.13 9.34 -16.65
CA SER A 375 -19.41 10.16 -17.62
C SER A 375 -18.10 10.70 -17.04
N PRO A 376 -17.15 11.16 -17.88
CA PRO A 376 -15.96 11.88 -17.41
C PRO A 376 -16.33 13.14 -16.63
N ASP A 377 -15.43 13.59 -15.77
CA ASP A 377 -15.51 14.85 -15.03
C ASP A 377 -16.78 15.00 -14.15
N GLN A 378 -17.31 13.87 -13.67
CA GLN A 378 -18.53 13.81 -12.88
C GLN A 378 -18.25 13.66 -11.38
N PHE A 379 -18.96 14.44 -10.55
CA PHE A 379 -19.07 14.18 -9.11
C PHE A 379 -20.24 13.22 -8.85
N VAL A 380 -19.97 12.09 -8.20
CA VAL A 380 -20.98 11.07 -7.85
C VAL A 380 -20.90 10.76 -6.37
N ALA A 381 -22.01 10.94 -5.66
CA ALA A 381 -22.09 10.61 -4.24
C ALA A 381 -23.22 9.60 -3.98
N ARG A 382 -23.03 8.72 -2.99
CA ARG A 382 -24.05 7.75 -2.56
C ARG A 382 -24.15 7.68 -1.05
N PHE A 383 -25.29 8.14 -0.51
CA PHE A 383 -25.59 8.09 0.92
C PHE A 383 -27.06 7.70 1.16
N ARG A 384 -27.28 6.62 1.91
CA ARG A 384 -28.62 6.08 2.19
C ARG A 384 -29.54 7.10 2.85
N ASN A 385 -29.02 7.85 3.82
CA ASN A 385 -29.81 8.85 4.56
C ASN A 385 -29.83 10.21 3.85
N GLY A 386 -29.33 10.29 2.62
CA GLY A 386 -29.26 11.50 1.83
C GLY A 386 -28.11 12.43 2.26
N TYR A 387 -28.28 13.72 2.03
CA TYR A 387 -27.23 14.72 2.18
C TYR A 387 -27.64 15.85 3.11
N TYR A 388 -26.70 16.32 3.91
CA TYR A 388 -26.85 17.51 4.73
C TYR A 388 -25.66 18.44 4.50
N LEU A 389 -25.87 19.50 3.70
CA LEU A 389 -24.86 20.51 3.40
C LEU A 389 -25.09 21.72 4.30
N MET A 390 -24.24 21.84 5.31
CA MET A 390 -24.33 22.88 6.35
C MET A 390 -23.40 24.05 6.04
N THR A 391 -23.85 25.26 6.34
CA THR A 391 -22.98 26.44 6.44
C THR A 391 -22.58 26.67 7.90
N SER A 392 -21.36 27.18 8.12
CA SER A 392 -20.89 27.55 9.47
C SER A 392 -21.66 28.76 10.02
N GLY A 393 -21.91 28.79 11.33
CA GLY A 393 -22.57 29.90 12.02
C GLY A 393 -22.41 29.82 13.54
N THR A 394 -22.74 30.89 14.25
CA THR A 394 -22.40 31.06 15.69
C THR A 394 -23.43 30.50 16.68
N ALA A 395 -24.61 30.05 16.24
CA ALA A 395 -25.61 29.42 17.13
C ALA A 395 -26.55 28.41 16.42
N THR A 396 -27.17 28.80 15.30
CA THR A 396 -28.11 27.94 14.54
C THR A 396 -27.50 27.53 13.21
N ARG A 397 -27.33 26.24 12.98
CA ARG A 397 -26.86 25.73 11.68
C ARG A 397 -27.96 25.86 10.63
N THR A 398 -27.64 26.50 9.50
CA THR A 398 -28.46 26.61 8.30
C THR A 398 -27.85 25.78 7.17
N GLY A 399 -28.56 25.65 6.05
CA GLY A 399 -28.11 24.88 4.90
C GLY A 399 -29.25 24.17 4.16
N VAL A 400 -28.89 23.14 3.40
CA VAL A 400 -29.82 22.33 2.61
C VAL A 400 -29.73 20.86 3.00
N VAL A 401 -30.88 20.20 3.05
CA VAL A 401 -31.02 18.77 3.35
C VAL A 401 -31.77 18.10 2.22
N ILE A 402 -31.39 16.90 1.84
CA ILE A 402 -32.23 15.98 1.07
C ILE A 402 -32.18 14.65 1.81
N GLY A 403 -33.34 14.16 2.24
CA GLY A 403 -33.46 12.93 3.02
C GLY A 403 -33.40 11.68 2.15
N ALA A 404 -33.42 10.53 2.81
CA ALA A 404 -33.46 9.23 2.16
C ALA A 404 -34.61 9.15 1.13
N GLY A 405 -34.28 8.79 -0.11
CA GLY A 405 -35.25 8.61 -1.19
C GLY A 405 -35.91 9.89 -1.73
N GLN A 406 -35.53 11.07 -1.23
CA GLN A 406 -36.02 12.34 -1.78
C GLN A 406 -35.31 12.68 -3.10
N ASN A 407 -35.98 13.48 -3.93
CA ASN A 407 -35.51 13.88 -5.26
C ASN A 407 -35.19 15.39 -5.38
N ALA A 408 -35.36 16.17 -4.31
CA ALA A 408 -35.10 17.61 -4.29
C ALA A 408 -34.61 18.08 -2.92
N TRP A 409 -33.86 19.18 -2.92
CA TRP A 409 -33.37 19.82 -1.70
C TRP A 409 -34.50 20.48 -0.90
N SER A 410 -34.40 20.38 0.41
CA SER A 410 -35.22 21.08 1.40
C SER A 410 -34.35 22.11 2.13
N ALA A 411 -34.77 23.39 2.07
CA ALA A 411 -34.19 24.43 2.91
C ALA A 411 -34.68 24.28 4.35
N ILE A 412 -33.80 24.48 5.33
CA ILE A 412 -34.19 24.49 6.75
C ILE A 412 -35.10 25.71 7.00
N SER A 413 -36.39 25.49 7.24
CA SER A 413 -37.42 26.54 7.24
C SER A 413 -38.41 26.43 8.43
N ASP A 414 -37.96 25.84 9.53
CA ASP A 414 -38.74 25.63 10.76
C ASP A 414 -39.05 26.95 11.49
N SER A 415 -40.27 27.10 12.05
CA SER A 415 -40.69 28.32 12.74
C SER A 415 -39.95 28.57 14.06
N THR A 416 -39.52 27.52 14.76
CA THR A 416 -38.69 27.65 15.98
C THR A 416 -37.26 28.07 15.65
N ARG A 417 -36.88 28.12 14.37
CA ARG A 417 -35.59 28.60 13.88
C ARG A 417 -35.69 29.98 13.22
N LYS A 418 -36.85 30.63 13.28
CA LYS A 418 -37.11 31.95 12.67
C LYS A 418 -37.59 32.93 13.71
N GLU A 419 -37.26 34.19 13.51
CA GLU A 419 -37.67 35.30 14.37
C GLU A 419 -37.88 36.55 13.53
N ARG A 420 -38.38 37.62 14.17
CA ARG A 420 -38.59 38.94 13.55
C ARG A 420 -39.49 38.90 12.31
N PHE A 421 -40.73 38.44 12.49
CA PHE A 421 -41.71 38.32 11.40
C PHE A 421 -42.32 39.68 11.02
N LEU A 422 -42.35 40.00 9.72
CA LEU A 422 -43.14 41.09 9.14
C LEU A 422 -44.24 40.54 8.22
N PRO A 423 -45.47 41.11 8.24
CA PRO A 423 -46.51 40.71 7.30
C PRO A 423 -46.22 41.23 5.88
N MET A 424 -46.51 40.43 4.86
CA MET A 424 -46.40 40.86 3.46
C MET A 424 -47.64 41.62 3.01
N ASN A 425 -47.46 42.77 2.35
CA ASN A 425 -48.54 43.54 1.74
C ASN A 425 -48.91 42.96 0.37
N HIS A 426 -50.05 42.28 0.29
CA HIS A 426 -50.52 41.57 -0.90
C HIS A 426 -50.64 42.47 -2.15
N ALA A 427 -51.13 43.70 -2.01
CA ALA A 427 -51.29 44.61 -3.15
C ALA A 427 -49.92 45.08 -3.70
N ASP A 428 -48.99 45.39 -2.79
CA ASP A 428 -47.61 45.75 -3.14
C ASP A 428 -46.88 44.59 -3.82
N VAL A 429 -47.06 43.36 -3.32
CA VAL A 429 -46.47 42.15 -3.92
C VAL A 429 -46.95 41.97 -5.37
N LEU A 430 -48.25 42.10 -5.65
CA LEU A 430 -48.76 41.99 -7.03
C LEU A 430 -48.24 43.09 -7.95
N GLN A 431 -48.24 44.33 -7.46
CA GLN A 431 -47.72 45.46 -8.22
C GLN A 431 -46.24 45.24 -8.59
N LYS A 432 -45.43 44.79 -7.63
CA LYS A 432 -44.01 44.49 -7.84
C LYS A 432 -43.80 43.31 -8.79
N ILE A 433 -44.52 42.19 -8.62
CA ILE A 433 -44.43 41.04 -9.52
C ILE A 433 -44.79 41.45 -10.96
N ASN A 434 -45.84 42.24 -11.15
CA ASN A 434 -46.27 42.71 -12.47
C ASN A 434 -45.25 43.65 -13.13
N ALA A 435 -44.47 44.40 -12.34
CA ALA A 435 -43.43 45.28 -12.85
C ALA A 435 -42.13 44.55 -13.25
N ILE A 436 -41.90 43.33 -12.76
CA ILE A 436 -40.68 42.57 -13.06
C ILE A 436 -40.73 42.03 -14.49
N LYS A 437 -39.67 42.29 -15.25
CA LYS A 437 -39.53 41.79 -16.62
C LYS A 437 -39.11 40.31 -16.62
N LEU A 438 -39.96 39.44 -17.16
CA LEU A 438 -39.62 38.04 -17.40
C LEU A 438 -39.09 37.86 -18.83
N THR A 439 -37.96 37.18 -18.96
CA THR A 439 -37.34 36.89 -20.25
C THR A 439 -36.80 35.46 -20.29
N SER A 440 -36.43 35.01 -21.49
CA SER A 440 -35.59 33.83 -21.63
C SER A 440 -34.16 34.24 -21.98
N TRP A 441 -33.19 33.55 -21.41
CA TRP A 441 -31.79 33.95 -21.45
C TRP A 441 -30.87 32.73 -21.39
N ASN A 442 -29.59 32.95 -21.69
CA ASN A 442 -28.51 31.99 -21.52
C ASN A 442 -27.38 32.67 -20.76
N TYR A 443 -26.57 31.89 -20.05
CA TYR A 443 -25.31 32.41 -19.53
C TYR A 443 -24.37 32.82 -20.68
N LYS A 444 -23.55 33.84 -20.43
CA LYS A 444 -22.49 34.24 -21.37
C LYS A 444 -21.58 33.03 -21.61
N GLY A 445 -21.46 32.61 -22.88
CA GLY A 445 -20.69 31.43 -23.28
C GLY A 445 -21.48 30.12 -23.38
N GLN A 446 -22.73 30.05 -22.92
CA GLN A 446 -23.56 28.83 -22.96
C GLN A 446 -24.72 28.95 -23.97
N ARG A 447 -24.42 29.02 -25.27
CA ARG A 447 -25.44 29.31 -26.31
C ARG A 447 -26.53 28.23 -26.48
N GLU A 448 -26.30 27.01 -26.01
CA GLU A 448 -27.23 25.89 -26.21
C GLU A 448 -28.23 25.69 -25.05
N ILE A 449 -27.96 26.26 -23.88
CA ILE A 449 -28.80 26.05 -22.68
C ILE A 449 -29.67 27.28 -22.43
N ARG A 450 -30.98 27.15 -22.63
CA ARG A 450 -31.98 28.21 -22.38
C ARG A 450 -32.52 28.13 -20.95
N HIS A 451 -32.74 29.30 -20.35
CA HIS A 451 -33.39 29.47 -19.06
C HIS A 451 -34.54 30.49 -19.16
N TYR A 452 -35.51 30.40 -18.24
CA TYR A 452 -36.59 31.37 -18.07
C TYR A 452 -36.54 31.95 -16.67
N GLY A 453 -36.75 33.25 -16.54
CA GLY A 453 -36.86 33.89 -15.23
C GLY A 453 -36.55 35.39 -15.25
N PRO A 454 -36.70 36.05 -14.09
CA PRO A 454 -36.27 37.44 -13.93
C PRO A 454 -34.74 37.56 -13.85
N MET A 455 -34.24 38.77 -14.00
CA MET A 455 -32.86 39.10 -13.64
C MET A 455 -32.75 39.34 -12.13
N ALA A 456 -31.59 39.03 -11.54
CA ALA A 456 -31.37 39.19 -10.10
C ALA A 456 -31.53 40.65 -9.64
N GLN A 457 -31.08 41.61 -10.45
CA GLN A 457 -31.17 43.04 -10.17
C GLN A 457 -32.62 43.50 -10.07
N ASP A 458 -33.49 43.07 -10.99
CA ASP A 458 -34.90 43.45 -10.99
C ASP A 458 -35.63 42.83 -9.79
N PHE A 459 -35.33 41.56 -9.46
CA PHE A 459 -35.90 40.88 -8.30
C PHE A 459 -35.44 41.53 -6.99
N TYR A 460 -34.16 41.86 -6.87
CA TYR A 460 -33.59 42.54 -5.71
C TYR A 460 -34.08 43.98 -5.56
N ALA A 461 -34.24 44.73 -6.65
CA ALA A 461 -34.83 46.07 -6.59
C ALA A 461 -36.28 46.04 -6.08
N ALA A 462 -37.04 44.98 -6.38
CA ALA A 462 -38.42 44.82 -5.93
C ALA A 462 -38.56 44.26 -4.51
N PHE A 463 -37.75 43.24 -4.15
CA PHE A 463 -37.92 42.42 -2.94
C PHE A 463 -36.67 42.32 -2.06
N GLY A 464 -35.59 42.99 -2.42
CA GLY A 464 -34.28 42.87 -1.76
C GLY A 464 -34.14 43.61 -0.44
N HIS A 465 -35.17 44.35 -0.02
CA HIS A 465 -35.19 45.09 1.24
C HIS A 465 -36.58 45.09 1.87
N ASP A 466 -36.63 44.95 3.19
CA ASP A 466 -37.80 45.19 4.02
C ASP A 466 -37.47 46.16 5.18
N ALA A 467 -38.39 46.34 6.13
CA ALA A 467 -38.15 47.24 7.25
C ALA A 467 -37.13 46.72 8.27
N LEU A 468 -36.74 45.45 8.22
CA LEU A 468 -35.74 44.83 9.10
C LEU A 468 -34.35 44.74 8.46
N GLY A 469 -34.26 44.82 7.14
CA GLY A 469 -32.99 44.93 6.44
C GLY A 469 -33.02 44.40 5.02
N GLN A 470 -31.88 43.82 4.62
CA GLN A 470 -31.63 43.31 3.28
C GLN A 470 -32.02 41.83 3.17
N VAL A 471 -32.58 41.46 2.01
CA VAL A 471 -32.94 40.10 1.62
C VAL A 471 -32.22 39.76 0.31
N GLY A 472 -31.25 38.85 0.36
CA GLY A 472 -30.48 38.47 -0.83
C GLY A 472 -29.52 39.56 -1.35
N CYS A 473 -29.24 39.56 -2.66
CA CYS A 473 -28.38 40.55 -3.33
C CYS A 473 -28.79 40.73 -4.80
N ASP A 474 -28.19 41.72 -5.48
CA ASP A 474 -28.50 42.09 -6.87
C ASP A 474 -27.87 41.17 -7.94
N THR A 475 -27.12 40.15 -7.53
CA THR A 475 -26.40 39.23 -8.43
C THR A 475 -26.87 37.78 -8.32
N LEU A 476 -27.68 37.44 -7.31
CA LEU A 476 -28.15 36.08 -7.05
C LEU A 476 -29.64 36.08 -6.69
N ILE A 477 -30.35 35.02 -7.07
CA ILE A 477 -31.74 34.79 -6.64
C ILE A 477 -31.76 33.55 -5.74
N ASN A 478 -32.16 33.73 -4.48
CA ASN A 478 -32.41 32.61 -3.57
C ASN A 478 -33.72 31.93 -3.96
N SER A 479 -33.68 30.64 -4.26
CA SER A 479 -34.85 29.88 -4.70
C SER A 479 -35.95 29.75 -3.64
N HIS A 480 -35.58 29.73 -2.35
CA HIS A 480 -36.54 29.69 -1.25
C HIS A 480 -37.29 31.02 -1.11
N ASP A 481 -36.57 32.15 -1.18
CA ASP A 481 -37.17 33.49 -1.12
C ASP A 481 -38.04 33.74 -2.36
N PHE A 482 -37.57 33.35 -3.54
CA PHE A 482 -38.35 33.43 -4.79
C PHE A 482 -39.67 32.65 -4.68
N ALA A 483 -39.64 31.43 -4.11
CA ALA A 483 -40.85 30.64 -3.87
C ALA A 483 -41.78 31.31 -2.85
N GLY A 484 -41.24 31.89 -1.77
CA GLY A 484 -42.00 32.63 -0.76
C GLY A 484 -42.75 33.83 -1.36
N VAL A 485 -42.06 34.65 -2.15
CA VAL A 485 -42.67 35.80 -2.86
C VAL A 485 -43.73 35.32 -3.87
N THR A 486 -43.44 34.26 -4.61
CA THR A 486 -44.40 33.69 -5.58
C THR A 486 -45.67 33.21 -4.88
N PHE A 487 -45.55 32.52 -3.74
CA PHE A 487 -46.70 32.06 -2.97
C PHE A 487 -47.52 33.23 -2.39
N ALA A 488 -46.85 34.29 -1.92
CA ALA A 488 -47.52 35.53 -1.50
C ALA A 488 -48.28 36.19 -2.66
N GLY A 489 -47.71 36.19 -3.86
CA GLY A 489 -48.39 36.64 -5.08
C GLY A 489 -49.63 35.80 -5.41
N VAL A 490 -49.56 34.48 -5.30
CA VAL A 490 -50.73 33.59 -5.48
C VAL A 490 -51.83 33.90 -4.47
N GLN A 491 -51.47 34.07 -3.18
CA GLN A 491 -52.45 34.46 -2.16
C GLN A 491 -53.10 35.81 -2.47
N ALA A 492 -52.33 36.77 -2.97
CA ALA A 492 -52.85 38.07 -3.37
C ALA A 492 -53.83 37.96 -4.56
N LEU A 493 -53.48 37.19 -5.60
CA LEU A 493 -54.36 36.94 -6.74
C LEU A 493 -55.68 36.26 -6.34
N ILE A 494 -55.63 35.31 -5.40
CA ILE A 494 -56.84 34.65 -4.88
C ILE A 494 -57.78 35.68 -4.24
N ARG A 495 -57.24 36.56 -3.39
CA ARG A 495 -58.04 37.61 -2.72
C ARG A 495 -58.66 38.59 -3.72
N GLU A 496 -57.90 39.06 -4.72
CA GLU A 496 -58.45 39.92 -5.77
C GLU A 496 -59.55 39.22 -6.57
N ASN A 497 -59.36 37.94 -6.91
CA ASN A 497 -60.36 37.15 -7.64
C ASN A 497 -61.65 36.97 -6.82
N GLU A 498 -61.57 36.72 -5.51
CA GLU A 498 -62.73 36.65 -4.64
C GLU A 498 -63.49 37.97 -4.57
N GLN A 499 -62.77 39.09 -4.46
CA GLN A 499 -63.37 40.43 -4.49
C GLN A 499 -64.06 40.71 -5.83
N LEU A 500 -63.42 40.34 -6.94
CA LEU A 500 -64.00 40.45 -8.28
C LEU A 500 -65.27 39.61 -8.41
N LYS A 501 -65.28 38.36 -7.94
CA LYS A 501 -66.47 37.48 -7.94
C LYS A 501 -67.61 38.04 -7.10
N ALA A 502 -67.32 38.56 -5.90
CA ALA A 502 -68.32 39.17 -5.04
C ALA A 502 -68.94 40.41 -5.72
N ARG A 503 -68.11 41.24 -6.36
CA ARG A 503 -68.57 42.41 -7.11
C ARG A 503 -69.41 42.01 -8.33
N LEU A 504 -69.03 40.96 -9.04
CA LEU A 504 -69.81 40.41 -10.16
C LEU A 504 -71.19 39.92 -9.69
N GLN A 505 -71.26 39.15 -8.60
CA GLN A 505 -72.55 38.69 -8.05
C GLN A 505 -73.46 39.85 -7.63
N LEU A 506 -72.90 40.88 -6.99
CA LEU A 506 -73.65 42.08 -6.64
C LEU A 506 -74.19 42.79 -7.90
N LEU A 507 -73.35 42.89 -8.94
CA LEU A 507 -73.74 43.51 -10.19
C LEU A 507 -74.82 42.70 -10.93
N GLU A 508 -74.70 41.37 -10.98
CA GLU A 508 -75.69 40.47 -11.57
C GLU A 508 -77.04 40.58 -10.86
N ARG A 509 -77.05 40.59 -9.51
CA ARG A 509 -78.27 40.82 -8.71
C ARG A 509 -78.90 42.18 -9.02
N ALA A 510 -78.09 43.23 -9.14
CA ALA A 510 -78.57 44.56 -9.47
C ALA A 510 -79.18 44.61 -10.89
N VAL A 511 -78.56 43.92 -11.87
CA VAL A 511 -79.08 43.80 -13.24
C VAL A 511 -80.41 43.04 -13.28
N LEU A 512 -80.51 41.90 -12.57
CA LEU A 512 -81.77 41.14 -12.48
C LEU A 512 -82.90 41.98 -11.88
N THR A 513 -82.64 42.63 -10.74
CA THR A 513 -83.60 43.53 -10.09
C THR A 513 -84.06 44.64 -11.03
N ARG A 514 -83.14 45.21 -11.83
CA ARG A 514 -83.48 46.27 -12.80
C ARG A 514 -84.32 45.74 -13.96
N ARG A 515 -84.02 44.53 -14.47
CA ARG A 515 -84.82 43.88 -15.53
C ARG A 515 -86.23 43.57 -15.04
N GLU A 516 -86.39 43.05 -13.84
CA GLU A 516 -87.70 42.82 -13.21
C GLU A 516 -88.50 44.13 -13.12
N ARG A 517 -87.88 45.22 -12.64
CA ARG A 517 -88.53 46.54 -12.59
C ARG A 517 -88.99 47.03 -13.97
N ILE A 518 -88.17 46.87 -15.01
CA ILE A 518 -88.53 47.26 -16.38
C ILE A 518 -89.68 46.39 -16.91
N SER A 519 -89.67 45.09 -16.64
CA SER A 519 -90.75 44.18 -17.06
C SER A 519 -92.09 44.50 -16.36
N LEU A 520 -92.07 44.82 -15.07
CA LEU A 520 -93.24 45.29 -14.32
C LEU A 520 -93.77 46.64 -14.85
N HIS A 521 -92.89 47.51 -15.33
CA HIS A 521 -93.28 48.80 -15.91
C HIS A 521 -93.91 48.64 -17.31
N LYS A 522 -93.48 47.64 -18.08
CA LYS A 522 -94.06 47.30 -19.40
C LYS A 522 -95.35 46.47 -19.31
N ALA A 523 -95.62 45.84 -18.18
CA ALA A 523 -96.82 45.02 -17.94
C ALA A 523 -98.02 45.80 -17.34
N LYS A 524 -97.88 47.12 -17.13
CA LYS A 524 -99.02 48.01 -16.90
C LYS A 524 -99.59 48.40 -18.28
N PRO A 525 -100.88 48.12 -18.56
CA PRO A 525 -101.51 48.40 -19.85
C PRO A 525 -101.55 49.90 -20.18
#